data_AF-A0A5P1ETH8-F1
#
_entry.id   AF-A0A5P1ETH8-F1
#
_cell.length_a   1.000
_cell.length_b   1.000
_cell.length_c   1.000
_cell.angle_alpha   90.00
_cell.angle_beta   90.00
_cell.angle_gamma   90.00
#
_symmetry.space_group_name_H-M   'P 1'
#
loop_
_entity.id
_entity.type
_entity.pdbx_description
1 polymer ?
#
loop_
_entity_poly.entity_id
_entity_poly.type
_entity_poly.pdbx_seq_one_letter_code
_entity_poly.pdbx_strand_id
1 'polypeptide(L)'
;MGSLSLPPNVRDRLSDTLSAHTNELISLFSRFVKQGKGMLQPHQLLHEYKAVIPEADRAKLKDGVFEDVLKAAQEAIILPPWVALAIRPRPGVWEYVRVNVSELAVEELTVAEYLQFKEELADSSHENFVLEVDFEPFNASFPRPSLSKSIGNGVQFLNRHLSSKLFNDKESMWPLLNFLRVHSYRGINYKVAQKSGEDLHMRSRSTSSG
;
A
#
# COMPACT_ATOMS: atom_id res chain seq x y z
N MET A 1 -14.53 -15.99 -27.86
CA MET A 1 -13.67 -14.80 -28.01
C MET A 1 -13.08 -14.52 -26.64
N GLY A 2 -11.77 -14.72 -26.49
CA GLY A 2 -11.10 -14.74 -25.19
C GLY A 2 -11.15 -13.38 -24.49
N SER A 3 -11.59 -13.39 -23.24
CA SER A 3 -11.40 -12.28 -22.32
C SER A 3 -9.90 -12.17 -22.01
N LEU A 4 -9.21 -11.22 -22.64
CA LEU A 4 -7.90 -10.78 -22.17
C LEU A 4 -8.12 -10.03 -20.85
N SER A 5 -8.07 -10.76 -19.74
CA SER A 5 -7.95 -10.18 -18.41
C SER A 5 -6.60 -9.44 -18.36
N LEU A 6 -6.64 -8.10 -18.34
CA LEU A 6 -5.43 -7.31 -18.07
C LEU A 6 -4.81 -7.78 -16.75
N PRO A 7 -3.47 -7.88 -16.67
CA PRO A 7 -2.84 -8.25 -15.42
C PRO A 7 -3.00 -7.12 -14.40
N PRO A 8 -3.40 -7.43 -13.14
CA PRO A 8 -3.66 -6.43 -12.12
C PRO A 8 -2.39 -5.76 -11.57
N ASN A 9 -1.21 -6.35 -11.80
CA ASN A 9 0.07 -5.97 -11.17
C ASN A 9 0.96 -5.15 -12.14
N VAL A 10 1.65 -4.12 -11.63
CA VAL A 10 2.56 -3.26 -12.39
C VAL A 10 3.73 -4.03 -12.99
N ARG A 11 4.22 -5.11 -12.34
CA ARG A 11 5.28 -5.98 -12.88
C ARG A 11 4.90 -6.55 -14.25
N ASP A 12 3.72 -7.17 -14.35
CA ASP A 12 3.24 -7.78 -15.59
C ASP A 12 3.03 -6.72 -16.68
N ARG A 13 2.43 -5.58 -16.31
CA ARG A 13 2.24 -4.44 -17.21
C ARG A 13 3.56 -3.92 -17.78
N LEU A 14 4.60 -3.83 -16.94
CA LEU A 14 5.95 -3.44 -17.36
C LEU A 14 6.60 -4.51 -18.26
N SER A 15 6.48 -5.78 -17.90
CA SER A 15 7.00 -6.91 -18.67
C SER A 15 6.37 -7.00 -20.07
N ASP A 16 5.05 -6.83 -20.16
CA ASP A 16 4.32 -6.81 -21.42
C ASP A 16 4.75 -5.62 -22.29
N THR A 17 4.92 -4.44 -21.68
CA THR A 17 5.38 -3.25 -22.41
C THR A 17 6.84 -3.40 -22.88
N LEU A 18 7.72 -3.98 -22.06
CA LEU A 18 9.10 -4.30 -22.45
C LEU A 18 9.16 -5.27 -23.63
N SER A 19 8.24 -6.22 -23.67
CA SER A 19 8.12 -7.17 -24.78
C SER A 19 7.59 -6.50 -26.06
N ALA A 20 6.67 -5.54 -25.93
CA ALA A 20 6.06 -4.84 -27.07
C ALA A 20 6.91 -3.69 -27.63
N HIS A 21 7.68 -3.00 -26.78
CA HIS A 21 8.42 -1.77 -27.11
C HIS A 21 9.86 -1.82 -26.58
N THR A 22 10.55 -2.91 -26.89
CA THR A 22 11.86 -3.22 -26.31
C THR A 22 12.89 -2.14 -26.62
N ASN A 23 12.98 -1.67 -27.86
CA ASN A 23 14.04 -0.75 -28.30
C ASN A 23 13.94 0.62 -27.60
N GLU A 24 12.73 1.16 -27.49
CA GLU A 24 12.46 2.44 -26.85
C GLU A 24 12.76 2.38 -25.34
N LEU A 25 12.36 1.27 -24.71
CA LEU A 25 12.55 1.08 -23.27
C LEU A 25 14.00 0.77 -22.91
N ILE A 26 14.69 -0.05 -23.70
CA ILE A 26 16.16 -0.22 -23.59
C ILE A 26 16.82 1.15 -23.67
N SER A 27 16.44 1.99 -24.64
CA SER A 27 17.04 3.31 -24.84
C SER A 27 16.83 4.22 -23.62
N LEU A 28 15.62 4.18 -23.04
CA LEU A 28 15.29 4.93 -21.83
C LEU A 28 16.07 4.44 -20.60
N PHE A 29 15.98 3.15 -20.28
CA PHE A 29 16.65 2.59 -19.11
C PHE A 29 18.18 2.63 -19.24
N SER A 30 18.72 2.43 -20.43
CA SER A 30 20.15 2.63 -20.70
C SER A 30 20.57 4.06 -20.45
N ARG A 31 19.70 5.04 -20.75
CA ARG A 31 19.97 6.44 -20.46
C ARG A 31 19.96 6.74 -18.97
N PHE A 32 19.09 6.09 -18.18
CA PHE A 32 19.15 6.16 -16.72
C PHE A 32 20.47 5.59 -16.20
N VAL A 33 20.83 4.38 -16.63
CA VAL A 33 22.08 3.71 -16.22
C VAL A 33 23.32 4.51 -16.59
N LYS A 34 23.32 5.20 -17.75
CA LYS A 34 24.41 6.08 -18.18
C LYS A 34 24.65 7.29 -17.27
N GLN A 35 23.66 7.71 -16.49
CA GLN A 35 23.83 8.77 -15.50
C GLN A 35 24.64 8.29 -14.28
N GLY A 36 24.86 6.97 -14.16
CA GLY A 36 25.61 6.34 -13.09
C GLY A 36 24.75 6.04 -11.87
N LYS A 37 25.43 5.64 -10.79
CA LYS A 37 24.82 5.36 -9.49
C LYS A 37 24.14 6.63 -8.96
N GLY A 38 22.84 6.56 -8.69
CA GLY A 38 22.06 7.76 -8.35
C GLY A 38 20.58 7.50 -8.10
N MET A 39 19.83 8.59 -7.93
CA MET A 39 18.39 8.57 -7.73
C MET A 39 17.72 9.61 -8.63
N LEU A 40 16.60 9.24 -9.25
CA LEU A 40 15.79 10.12 -10.08
C LEU A 40 14.43 10.39 -9.46
N GLN A 41 14.07 11.67 -9.50
CA GLN A 41 12.77 12.18 -9.09
C GLN A 41 11.73 12.04 -10.22
N PRO A 42 10.42 12.14 -9.93
CA PRO A 42 9.36 11.96 -10.93
C PRO A 42 9.50 12.90 -12.14
N HIS A 43 9.86 14.16 -11.88
CA HIS A 43 10.05 15.14 -12.95
C HIS A 43 11.25 14.81 -13.86
N GLN A 44 12.30 14.20 -13.30
CA GLN A 44 13.47 13.75 -14.07
C GLN A 44 13.12 12.52 -14.90
N LEU A 45 12.40 11.54 -14.32
CA LEU A 45 11.92 10.37 -15.05
C LEU A 45 11.08 10.77 -16.27
N LEU A 46 10.14 11.69 -16.08
CA LEU A 46 9.29 12.20 -17.16
C LEU A 46 10.07 13.04 -18.18
N HIS A 47 11.07 13.80 -17.73
CA HIS A 47 11.95 14.56 -18.63
C HIS A 47 12.73 13.63 -19.56
N GLU A 48 13.40 12.63 -19.02
CA GLU A 48 14.19 11.66 -19.79
C GLU A 48 13.30 10.84 -20.73
N TYR A 49 12.13 10.41 -20.28
CA TYR A 49 11.13 9.75 -21.12
C TYR A 49 10.77 10.60 -22.34
N LYS A 50 10.46 11.90 -22.11
CA LYS A 50 10.13 12.84 -23.18
C LYS A 50 11.30 13.12 -24.12
N ALA A 51 12.53 13.08 -23.60
CA ALA A 51 13.74 13.32 -24.37
C ALA A 51 14.14 12.12 -25.25
N VAL A 52 13.82 10.88 -24.84
CA VAL A 52 14.13 9.66 -25.59
C VAL A 52 13.05 9.32 -26.60
N ILE A 53 11.78 9.56 -26.26
CA ILE A 53 10.64 9.17 -27.08
C ILE A 53 10.01 10.43 -27.70
N PRO A 54 10.15 10.63 -29.03
CA PRO A 54 9.54 11.75 -29.74
C PRO A 54 8.02 11.74 -29.62
N GLU A 55 7.40 12.92 -29.69
CA GLU A 55 5.95 13.07 -29.49
C GLU A 55 5.10 12.25 -30.48
N ALA A 56 5.59 12.06 -31.71
CA ALA A 56 4.95 11.21 -32.72
C ALA A 56 4.89 9.72 -32.32
N ASP A 57 5.89 9.22 -31.60
CA ASP A 57 5.95 7.84 -31.12
C ASP A 57 5.35 7.66 -29.73
N ARG A 58 5.22 8.75 -28.95
CA ARG A 58 4.44 8.74 -27.69
C ARG A 58 2.99 8.36 -27.93
N ALA A 59 2.41 8.68 -29.09
CA ALA A 59 1.05 8.28 -29.43
C ALA A 59 0.92 6.74 -29.52
N LYS A 60 1.94 6.05 -30.01
CA LYS A 60 1.99 4.57 -30.07
C LYS A 60 2.21 3.95 -28.69
N LEU A 61 2.94 4.65 -27.84
CA LEU A 61 3.21 4.28 -26.44
C LEU A 61 2.14 4.77 -25.46
N LYS A 62 1.17 5.57 -25.91
CA LYS A 62 0.02 6.04 -25.11
C LYS A 62 -1.07 4.98 -24.98
N ASP A 63 -1.19 4.10 -25.98
CA ASP A 63 -1.88 2.82 -25.81
C ASP A 63 -1.07 1.88 -24.90
N GLY A 64 0.24 2.16 -24.79
CA GLY A 64 1.17 1.54 -23.88
C GLY A 64 0.94 2.00 -22.44
N VAL A 65 0.67 1.01 -21.61
CA VAL A 65 0.44 1.09 -20.17
C VAL A 65 1.61 1.72 -19.39
N PHE A 66 2.75 1.96 -20.04
CA PHE A 66 4.03 2.40 -19.48
C PHE A 66 4.12 3.89 -19.14
N GLU A 67 3.53 4.79 -19.94
CA GLU A 67 3.55 6.23 -19.58
C GLU A 67 2.83 6.46 -18.24
N ASP A 68 1.74 5.72 -18.01
CA ASP A 68 1.01 5.76 -16.74
C ASP A 68 1.83 5.20 -15.58
N VAL A 69 2.61 4.14 -15.82
CA VAL A 69 3.54 3.59 -14.81
C VAL A 69 4.61 4.62 -14.45
N LEU A 70 5.22 5.28 -15.44
CA LEU A 70 6.22 6.32 -15.18
C LEU A 70 5.62 7.55 -14.49
N LYS A 71 4.38 7.94 -14.81
CA LYS A 71 3.67 9.02 -14.09
C LYS A 71 3.36 8.64 -12.65
N ALA A 72 3.08 7.37 -12.38
CA ALA A 72 2.84 6.86 -11.05
C ALA A 72 4.14 6.63 -10.24
N ALA A 73 5.28 6.48 -10.91
CA ALA A 73 6.59 6.34 -10.27
C ALA A 73 6.93 7.58 -9.44
N GLN A 74 7.24 7.36 -8.16
CA GLN A 74 7.59 8.40 -7.19
C GLN A 74 9.09 8.62 -7.10
N GLU A 75 9.89 7.60 -7.37
CA GLU A 75 11.34 7.69 -7.48
C GLU A 75 11.89 6.48 -8.23
N ALA A 76 13.09 6.64 -8.80
CA ALA A 76 13.89 5.54 -9.31
C ALA A 76 15.28 5.55 -8.66
N ILE A 77 15.75 4.38 -8.25
CA ILE A 77 17.12 4.17 -7.76
C ILE A 77 17.90 3.47 -8.87
N ILE A 78 19.09 3.97 -9.17
CA ILE A 78 19.95 3.46 -10.23
C ILE A 78 21.19 2.89 -9.58
N LEU A 79 21.34 1.56 -9.68
CA LEU A 79 22.56 0.83 -9.34
C LEU A 79 22.90 -0.03 -10.56
N PRO A 80 23.74 0.47 -11.50
CA PRO A 80 24.01 -0.24 -12.76
C PRO A 80 24.38 -1.72 -12.54
N PRO A 81 23.78 -2.67 -13.29
CA PRO A 81 22.88 -2.49 -14.45
C PRO A 81 21.38 -2.40 -14.10
N TRP A 82 21.05 -2.24 -12.82
CA TRP A 82 19.68 -2.26 -12.30
C TRP A 82 19.08 -0.87 -12.13
N VAL A 83 17.79 -0.78 -12.43
CA VAL A 83 16.95 0.39 -12.14
C VAL A 83 15.75 -0.07 -11.31
N ALA A 84 15.69 0.32 -10.05
CA ALA A 84 14.55 0.04 -9.17
C ALA A 84 13.58 1.22 -9.18
N LEU A 85 12.28 0.94 -9.25
CA LEU A 85 11.20 1.93 -9.31
C LEU A 85 10.26 1.75 -8.12
N ALA A 86 9.97 2.84 -7.41
CA ALA A 86 8.88 2.89 -6.43
C ALA A 86 7.65 3.51 -7.09
N ILE A 87 6.59 2.72 -7.25
CA ILE A 87 5.43 3.08 -8.07
C ILE A 87 4.23 3.21 -7.14
N ARG A 88 3.50 4.33 -7.28
CA ARG A 88 2.33 4.63 -6.45
C ARG A 88 1.09 4.82 -7.31
N PRO A 89 0.42 3.73 -7.73
CA PRO A 89 -0.74 3.82 -8.61
C PRO A 89 -1.92 4.55 -7.94
N ARG A 90 -2.03 4.44 -6.61
CA ARG A 90 -3.14 5.01 -5.82
C ARG A 90 -2.66 5.46 -4.44
N PRO A 91 -3.36 6.39 -3.77
CA PRO A 91 -3.08 6.71 -2.37
C PRO A 91 -3.18 5.46 -1.48
N GLY A 92 -2.08 5.14 -0.78
CA GLY A 92 -1.98 4.01 0.13
C GLY A 92 -1.59 2.68 -0.52
N VAL A 93 -1.29 2.67 -1.83
CA VAL A 93 -0.84 1.47 -2.55
C VAL A 93 0.50 1.75 -3.20
N TRP A 94 1.47 0.87 -2.95
CA TRP A 94 2.82 0.93 -3.47
C TRP A 94 3.17 -0.41 -4.11
N GLU A 95 3.89 -0.34 -5.22
CA GLU A 95 4.44 -1.48 -5.93
C GLU A 95 5.91 -1.16 -6.23
N TYR A 96 6.80 -2.13 -5.97
CA TYR A 96 8.23 -1.96 -6.16
C TYR A 96 8.72 -2.97 -7.18
N VAL A 97 9.51 -2.51 -8.13
CA VAL A 97 10.03 -3.35 -9.20
C VAL A 97 11.47 -2.95 -9.49
N ARG A 98 12.28 -3.90 -9.98
CA ARG A 98 13.57 -3.60 -10.59
C ARG A 98 13.63 -4.10 -12.02
N VAL A 99 14.37 -3.38 -12.84
CA VAL A 99 14.61 -3.71 -14.24
C VAL A 99 16.10 -3.93 -14.44
N ASN A 100 16.48 -5.11 -14.93
CA ASN A 100 17.82 -5.37 -15.43
C ASN A 100 17.90 -4.80 -16.85
N VAL A 101 18.73 -3.79 -17.08
CA VAL A 101 18.82 -3.17 -18.41
C VAL A 101 19.53 -4.06 -19.42
N SER A 102 20.44 -4.93 -18.97
CA SER A 102 21.21 -5.83 -19.83
C SER A 102 20.39 -7.05 -20.27
N GLU A 103 19.60 -7.61 -19.36
CA GLU A 103 18.80 -8.83 -19.61
C GLU A 103 17.34 -8.52 -19.95
N LEU A 104 16.89 -7.28 -19.75
CA LEU A 104 15.52 -6.82 -19.93
C LEU A 104 14.50 -7.61 -19.10
N ALA A 105 14.96 -8.06 -17.94
CA ALA A 105 14.15 -8.73 -16.95
C ALA A 105 13.51 -7.70 -16.00
N VAL A 106 12.23 -7.90 -15.70
CA VAL A 106 11.51 -7.18 -14.64
C VAL A 106 11.25 -8.12 -13.49
N GLU A 107 11.62 -7.67 -12.31
CA GLU A 107 11.39 -8.39 -11.07
C GLU A 107 10.59 -7.51 -10.11
N GLU A 108 9.65 -8.13 -9.40
CA GLU A 108 8.94 -7.49 -8.31
C GLU A 108 9.84 -7.51 -7.08
N LEU A 109 9.81 -6.43 -6.30
CA LEU A 109 10.55 -6.30 -5.06
C LEU A 109 9.57 -6.20 -3.89
N THR A 110 9.96 -6.82 -2.79
CA THR A 110 9.39 -6.52 -1.47
C THR A 110 9.85 -5.13 -1.00
N VAL A 111 9.18 -4.62 0.04
CA VAL A 111 9.57 -3.34 0.66
C VAL A 111 11.01 -3.40 1.19
N ALA A 112 11.37 -4.50 1.85
CA ALA A 112 12.71 -4.70 2.41
C ALA A 112 13.78 -4.70 1.32
N GLU A 113 13.58 -5.45 0.23
CA GLU A 113 14.53 -5.49 -0.90
C GLU A 113 14.68 -4.13 -1.58
N TYR A 114 13.58 -3.36 -1.73
CA TYR A 114 13.65 -2.01 -2.27
C TYR A 114 14.43 -1.05 -1.36
N LEU A 115 14.20 -1.13 -0.04
CA LEU A 115 14.92 -0.31 0.93
C LEU A 115 16.41 -0.66 0.97
N GLN A 116 16.76 -1.95 0.92
CA GLN A 116 18.15 -2.39 0.81
C GLN A 116 18.83 -1.83 -0.44
N PHE A 117 18.13 -1.82 -1.57
CA PHE A 117 18.62 -1.23 -2.81
C PHE A 117 18.87 0.29 -2.67
N LYS A 118 18.07 0.97 -1.84
CA LYS A 118 18.22 2.39 -1.53
C LYS A 118 19.34 2.65 -0.52
N GLU A 119 19.58 1.74 0.42
CA GLU A 119 20.70 1.80 1.35
C GLU A 119 22.03 1.64 0.61
N GLU A 120 22.10 0.69 -0.33
CA GLU A 120 23.28 0.48 -1.16
C GLU A 120 23.67 1.74 -1.94
N LEU A 121 22.73 2.62 -2.25
CA LEU A 121 23.02 3.92 -2.84
C LEU A 121 23.92 4.79 -1.94
N ALA A 122 23.67 4.78 -0.63
CA ALA A 122 24.39 5.58 0.35
C ALA A 122 25.65 4.87 0.89
N ASP A 123 25.54 3.58 1.21
CA ASP A 123 26.62 2.76 1.73
C ASP A 123 26.55 1.36 1.15
N SER A 124 27.66 0.86 0.61
CA SER A 124 27.77 -0.50 0.08
C SER A 124 28.08 -1.56 1.14
N SER A 125 28.08 -1.19 2.42
CA SER A 125 28.22 -2.14 3.52
C SER A 125 26.97 -3.03 3.62
N HIS A 126 27.19 -4.34 3.63
CA HIS A 126 26.13 -5.32 3.79
C HIS A 126 26.24 -5.95 5.19
N GLU A 127 25.55 -5.35 6.16
CA GLU A 127 25.36 -5.99 7.47
C GLU A 127 24.22 -7.01 7.37
N ASN A 128 24.48 -8.27 7.75
CA ASN A 128 23.48 -9.34 7.64
C ASN A 128 22.32 -9.23 8.64
N PHE A 129 22.42 -8.34 9.64
CA PHE A 129 21.45 -8.20 10.73
C PHE A 129 21.08 -6.74 10.99
N VAL A 130 20.61 -6.06 9.95
CA VAL A 130 20.02 -4.72 10.09
C VAL A 130 18.68 -4.82 10.80
N LEU A 131 18.42 -3.88 11.73
CA LEU A 131 17.14 -3.83 12.44
C LEU A 131 16.02 -3.36 11.50
N GLU A 132 15.09 -4.26 11.20
CA GLU A 132 13.84 -3.92 10.50
C GLU A 132 12.72 -3.64 11.50
N VAL A 133 12.11 -2.46 11.40
CA VAL A 133 10.99 -2.06 12.24
C VAL A 133 9.68 -2.31 11.52
N ASP A 134 9.05 -3.45 11.79
CA ASP A 134 7.76 -3.83 11.20
C ASP A 134 6.59 -3.73 12.19
N PHE A 135 5.61 -2.89 11.88
CA PHE A 135 4.38 -2.71 12.66
C PHE A 135 3.17 -3.47 12.09
N GLU A 136 3.31 -4.11 10.92
CA GLU A 136 2.20 -4.82 10.28
C GLU A 136 1.63 -5.96 11.16
N PRO A 137 2.45 -6.83 11.79
CA PRO A 137 1.97 -7.91 12.65
C PRO A 137 1.18 -7.40 13.86
N PHE A 138 1.58 -6.26 14.43
CA PHE A 138 0.94 -5.67 15.62
C PHE A 138 -0.45 -5.08 15.32
N ASN A 139 -0.74 -4.81 14.04
CA ASN A 139 -2.01 -4.24 13.60
C ASN A 139 -2.97 -5.27 12.99
N ALA A 140 -2.60 -6.56 12.94
CA ALA A 140 -3.41 -7.60 12.30
C ALA A 140 -4.79 -7.81 12.95
N SER A 141 -4.93 -7.49 14.23
CA SER A 141 -6.20 -7.58 14.97
C SER A 141 -7.17 -6.43 14.63
N PHE A 142 -6.68 -5.36 14.00
CA PHE A 142 -7.51 -4.22 13.61
C PHE A 142 -7.98 -4.37 12.16
N PRO A 143 -9.29 -4.24 11.90
CA PRO A 143 -9.81 -4.25 10.55
C PRO A 143 -9.24 -3.05 9.77
N ARG A 144 -8.70 -3.31 8.56
CA ARG A 144 -8.17 -2.26 7.68
C ARG A 144 -9.17 -1.91 6.58
N PRO A 145 -9.51 -0.62 6.40
CA PRO A 145 -10.29 -0.21 5.24
C PRO A 145 -9.45 -0.31 3.96
N SER A 146 -9.97 -0.98 2.93
CA SER A 146 -9.29 -1.17 1.64
C SER A 146 -9.60 -0.07 0.60
N LEU A 147 -10.59 0.78 0.87
CA LEU A 147 -11.03 1.83 -0.04
C LEU A 147 -10.35 3.16 0.29
N SER A 148 -9.64 3.76 -0.66
CA SER A 148 -8.92 5.04 -0.48
C SER A 148 -9.83 6.17 0.05
N LYS A 149 -11.12 6.19 -0.28
CA LYS A 149 -12.11 7.15 0.27
C LYS A 149 -12.31 7.07 1.80
N SER A 150 -11.81 6.01 2.42
CA SER A 150 -11.91 5.77 3.87
C SER A 150 -10.73 6.34 4.64
N ILE A 151 -9.67 6.78 3.93
CA ILE A 151 -8.54 7.47 4.55
C ILE A 151 -9.07 8.75 5.21
N GLY A 152 -8.69 8.97 6.48
CA GLY A 152 -9.20 10.07 7.30
C GLY A 152 -10.55 9.80 7.99
N ASN A 153 -11.26 8.72 7.65
CA ASN A 153 -12.58 8.38 8.20
C ASN A 153 -12.55 7.18 9.18
N GLY A 154 -11.45 7.02 9.92
CA GLY A 154 -11.20 5.85 10.77
C GLY A 154 -12.26 5.62 11.85
N VAL A 155 -12.76 6.67 12.50
CA VAL A 155 -13.80 6.57 13.54
C VAL A 155 -15.11 6.02 12.97
N GLN A 156 -15.51 6.45 11.77
CA GLN A 156 -16.73 5.93 11.14
C GLN A 156 -16.60 4.45 10.78
N PHE A 157 -15.42 4.04 10.30
CA PHE A 157 -15.12 2.65 10.01
C PHE A 157 -15.13 1.80 11.28
N LEU A 158 -14.48 2.29 12.35
CA LEU A 158 -14.44 1.62 13.65
C LEU A 158 -15.83 1.51 14.26
N ASN A 159 -16.65 2.57 14.20
CA ASN A 159 -18.02 2.54 14.68
C ASN A 159 -18.84 1.47 13.96
N ARG A 160 -18.77 1.40 12.61
CA ARG A 160 -19.45 0.35 11.84
C ARG A 160 -18.98 -1.05 12.24
N HIS A 161 -17.68 -1.24 12.43
CA HIS A 161 -17.11 -2.52 12.86
C HIS A 161 -17.57 -2.91 14.27
N LEU A 162 -17.48 -1.99 15.24
CA LEU A 162 -17.93 -2.21 16.62
C LEU A 162 -19.43 -2.46 16.69
N SER A 163 -20.25 -1.69 15.97
CA SER A 163 -21.70 -1.93 15.88
C SER A 163 -21.98 -3.34 15.37
N SER A 164 -21.37 -3.76 14.26
CA SER A 164 -21.53 -5.11 13.73
C SER A 164 -21.14 -6.18 14.75
N LYS A 165 -19.99 -6.03 15.43
CA LYS A 165 -19.52 -6.97 16.45
C LYS A 165 -20.50 -7.06 17.64
N LEU A 166 -20.96 -5.91 18.13
CA LEU A 166 -21.91 -5.78 19.25
C LEU A 166 -23.27 -6.45 18.97
N PHE A 167 -23.72 -6.48 17.72
CA PHE A 167 -25.00 -7.10 17.34
C PHE A 167 -24.91 -8.61 17.13
N ASN A 168 -23.74 -9.13 16.73
CA ASN A 168 -23.60 -10.53 16.33
C ASN A 168 -23.17 -11.47 17.46
N ASP A 169 -22.67 -10.92 18.58
CA ASP A 169 -22.14 -11.71 19.68
C ASP A 169 -22.65 -11.19 21.03
N LYS A 170 -23.36 -12.02 21.80
CA LYS A 170 -23.88 -11.66 23.12
C LYS A 170 -22.77 -11.33 24.12
N GLU A 171 -21.61 -11.97 24.00
CA GLU A 171 -20.46 -11.72 24.90
C GLU A 171 -19.74 -10.41 24.56
N SER A 172 -19.84 -9.95 23.32
CA SER A 172 -19.21 -8.71 22.87
C SER A 172 -19.76 -7.43 23.52
N MET A 173 -20.93 -7.51 24.17
CA MET A 173 -21.51 -6.39 24.93
C MET A 173 -20.94 -6.27 26.36
N TRP A 174 -20.24 -7.29 26.84
CA TRP A 174 -19.64 -7.32 28.18
C TRP A 174 -18.57 -6.23 28.39
N PRO A 175 -17.65 -5.97 27.44
CA PRO A 175 -16.73 -4.83 27.50
C PRO A 175 -17.44 -3.48 27.66
N LEU A 176 -18.55 -3.25 26.96
CA LEU A 176 -19.32 -2.01 27.08
C LEU A 176 -19.95 -1.88 28.47
N LEU A 177 -20.55 -2.95 28.98
CA LEU A 177 -21.13 -2.96 30.32
C LEU A 177 -20.08 -2.68 31.41
N ASN A 178 -18.92 -3.33 31.31
CA ASN A 178 -17.80 -3.10 32.22
C ASN A 178 -17.29 -1.68 32.16
N PHE A 179 -17.11 -1.15 30.94
CA PHE A 179 -16.69 0.24 30.74
C PHE A 179 -17.64 1.16 31.50
N LEU A 180 -18.96 1.01 31.33
CA LEU A 180 -19.95 1.83 32.04
C LEU A 180 -19.92 1.64 33.56
N ARG A 181 -19.60 0.43 34.05
CA ARG A 181 -19.54 0.09 35.48
C ARG A 181 -18.33 0.70 36.20
N VAL A 182 -17.17 0.74 35.54
CA VAL A 182 -15.93 1.27 36.16
C VAL A 182 -15.78 2.78 36.02
N HIS A 183 -16.64 3.43 35.23
CA HIS A 183 -16.59 4.87 35.02
C HIS A 183 -17.16 5.65 36.21
N SER A 184 -16.26 6.26 36.96
CA SER A 184 -16.54 7.18 38.05
C SER A 184 -15.86 8.53 37.84
N TYR A 185 -16.43 9.58 38.41
CA TYR A 185 -15.83 10.91 38.48
C TYR A 185 -15.89 11.41 39.92
N ARG A 186 -14.72 11.68 40.51
CA ARG A 186 -14.58 12.02 41.93
C ARG A 186 -15.20 10.97 42.88
N GLY A 187 -15.03 9.69 42.56
CA GLY A 187 -15.50 8.58 43.40
C GLY A 187 -17.01 8.29 43.31
N ILE A 188 -17.76 9.06 42.53
CA ILE A 188 -19.18 8.83 42.27
C ILE A 188 -19.33 8.04 40.97
N ASN A 189 -20.13 6.97 40.97
CA ASN A 189 -20.46 6.22 39.76
C ASN A 189 -21.60 6.92 39.00
N TYR A 190 -21.48 7.08 37.68
CA TYR A 190 -22.45 7.89 36.90
C TYR A 190 -23.32 7.11 35.91
N LYS A 191 -23.02 5.84 35.62
CA LYS A 191 -23.68 5.13 34.50
C LYS A 191 -24.37 3.82 34.89
N VAL A 192 -23.68 2.91 35.59
CA VAL A 192 -24.27 1.65 36.07
C VAL A 192 -23.86 1.45 37.53
N ALA A 193 -24.85 1.27 38.41
CA ALA A 193 -24.58 0.97 39.82
C ALA A 193 -24.03 -0.46 39.97
N GLN A 194 -22.95 -0.63 40.74
CA GLN A 194 -22.54 -1.96 41.22
C GLN A 194 -23.58 -2.45 42.22
N LYS A 195 -24.39 -3.44 41.83
CA LYS A 195 -25.17 -4.23 42.79
C LYS A 195 -24.33 -5.46 43.17
N SER A 196 -24.19 -5.71 44.46
CA SER A 196 -23.63 -6.94 45.01
C SER A 196 -24.62 -8.09 44.79
N GLY A 197 -24.21 -9.12 44.06
CA GLY A 197 -25.01 -10.32 43.81
C GLY A 197 -25.35 -10.52 42.33
N GLU A 198 -25.16 -11.76 41.88
CA GLU A 198 -25.44 -12.26 40.54
C GLU A 198 -26.87 -11.95 40.10
N ASP A 199 -27.08 -10.85 39.36
CA ASP A 199 -28.20 -10.75 38.42
C ASP A 199 -28.03 -9.50 37.54
N LEU A 200 -27.63 -9.72 36.28
CA LEU A 200 -27.56 -8.67 35.26
C LEU A 200 -28.52 -9.02 34.11
N HIS A 201 -29.81 -8.84 34.36
CA HIS A 201 -30.80 -8.74 33.29
C HIS A 201 -30.84 -7.29 32.76
N MET A 202 -30.04 -7.00 31.73
CA MET A 202 -30.36 -5.87 30.85
C MET A 202 -31.60 -6.26 30.04
N ARG A 203 -32.74 -5.64 30.36
CA ARG A 203 -34.08 -5.90 29.82
C ARG A 203 -34.10 -6.41 28.36
N SER A 204 -34.62 -7.63 28.16
CA SER A 204 -35.36 -7.97 26.95
C SER A 204 -36.70 -7.21 27.00
N ARG A 205 -36.79 -6.07 26.31
CA ARG A 205 -38.12 -5.57 25.94
C ARG A 205 -38.61 -6.44 24.79
N SER A 206 -39.43 -7.43 25.13
CA SER A 206 -40.40 -7.99 24.20
C SER A 206 -41.16 -6.84 23.55
N THR A 207 -41.00 -6.71 22.24
CA THR A 207 -41.89 -5.87 21.42
C THR A 207 -43.26 -6.55 21.42
N SER A 208 -44.12 -6.17 22.36
CA SER A 208 -45.56 -6.47 22.33
C SER A 208 -46.32 -5.18 22.04
N SER A 209 -46.69 -5.01 20.78
CA SER A 209 -47.69 -4.05 20.27
C SER A 209 -47.62 -4.16 18.75
N GLY A 210 -48.64 -4.48 17.98
CA GLY A 210 -50.06 -4.74 18.17
C GLY A 210 -50.61 -4.85 16.75
#